data_AF-A0A7X1FKB6-F1
#
_entry.id   AF-A0A7X1FKB6-F1
#
_cell.length_a   1.000
_cell.length_b   1.000
_cell.length_c   1.000
_cell.angle_alpha   90.00
_cell.angle_beta   90.00
_cell.angle_gamma   90.00
#
_symmetry.space_group_name_H-M   'P 1'
#
loop_
_entity.id
_entity.type
_entity.pdbx_description
1 polymer ?
#
loop_
_entity_poly.entity_id
_entity_poly.type
_entity_poly.pdbx_seq_one_letter_code
_entity_poly.pdbx_strand_id
1 'polypeptide(L)'
;MTPLPRTALLATLFAVLAQLGACSSITRQLDPEPTVTSAGILAFRDICLKSAPSFNGAATAAREHGIGELNDAGFARMGMNQDQTLGVQVRANQECAVTTPNQNDSSLTRQFLSVAGKFSSTPVEQSLPAKLTIDGKVFLLMHDRRGGEAYVMLKAP
;
A
#
# COMPACT_ATOMS: atom_id res chain seq x y z
N MET A 1 -80.00 38.32 2.67
CA MET A 1 -78.68 38.69 3.23
C MET A 1 -78.45 37.88 4.49
N THR A 2 -77.58 36.88 4.39
CA THR A 2 -77.16 35.97 5.46
C THR A 2 -75.71 35.60 5.15
N PRO A 3 -74.72 35.92 5.99
CA PRO A 3 -73.35 35.47 5.75
C PRO A 3 -73.14 34.08 6.39
N LEU A 4 -72.60 33.14 5.60
CA LEU A 4 -72.05 31.89 6.12
C LEU A 4 -70.71 32.15 6.83
N PRO A 5 -70.40 31.44 7.93
CA PRO A 5 -69.16 31.61 8.67
C PRO A 5 -67.98 30.86 8.04
N ARG A 6 -66.84 31.56 8.02
CA ARG A 6 -65.50 31.09 7.71
C ARG A 6 -64.99 30.14 8.80
N THR A 7 -65.07 28.83 8.61
CA THR A 7 -64.26 27.87 9.40
C THR A 7 -64.30 26.50 8.74
N ALA A 8 -63.44 26.25 7.74
CA ALA A 8 -63.05 24.91 7.29
C ALA A 8 -61.95 24.97 6.23
N LEU A 9 -60.82 25.61 6.52
CA LEU A 9 -59.64 25.61 5.64
C LEU A 9 -58.39 25.43 6.49
N LEU A 10 -58.28 24.31 7.21
CA LEU A 10 -57.10 24.05 8.06
C LEU A 10 -56.89 22.56 8.38
N ALA A 11 -57.33 21.64 7.51
CA ALA A 11 -57.24 20.20 7.83
C ALA A 11 -56.89 19.28 6.65
N THR A 12 -56.27 19.78 5.57
CA THR A 12 -55.88 18.94 4.42
C THR A 12 -54.50 19.28 3.86
N LEU A 13 -53.53 19.60 4.73
CA LEU A 13 -52.15 19.88 4.33
C LEU A 13 -51.09 19.20 5.21
N PHE A 14 -51.38 17.99 5.71
CA PHE A 14 -50.47 17.21 6.56
C PHE A 14 -50.34 15.75 6.11
N ALA A 15 -50.19 15.49 4.81
CA ALA A 15 -50.07 14.09 4.33
C ALA A 15 -49.08 13.84 3.17
N VAL A 16 -48.17 14.77 2.82
CA VAL A 16 -47.27 14.58 1.65
C VAL A 16 -45.81 15.01 1.92
N LEU A 17 -45.29 14.87 3.16
CA LEU A 17 -43.88 15.21 3.45
C LEU A 17 -43.07 14.10 4.15
N ALA A 18 -43.59 12.88 4.25
CA ALA A 18 -42.92 11.78 4.96
C ALA A 18 -42.26 10.73 4.04
N GLN A 19 -41.79 11.10 2.84
CA GLN A 19 -41.23 10.13 1.88
C GLN A 19 -39.95 10.59 1.18
N LEU A 20 -39.01 11.23 1.88
CA LEU A 20 -37.64 11.44 1.36
C LEU A 20 -36.63 11.31 2.49
N GLY A 21 -36.32 10.09 2.90
CA GLY A 21 -35.40 9.84 4.00
C GLY A 21 -34.84 8.42 4.05
N ALA A 22 -34.75 7.73 2.91
CA ALA A 22 -33.95 6.51 2.81
C ALA A 22 -32.54 6.90 2.35
N CYS A 23 -31.74 7.45 3.25
CA CYS A 23 -30.29 7.41 3.08
C CYS A 23 -29.90 5.93 3.19
N SER A 24 -29.81 5.25 2.04
CA SER A 24 -29.14 3.96 1.97
C SER A 24 -27.69 4.19 2.38
N SER A 25 -27.40 4.01 3.67
CA SER A 25 -26.06 3.80 4.16
C SER A 25 -25.59 2.51 3.49
N ILE A 26 -24.94 2.63 2.33
CA ILE A 26 -24.13 1.55 1.79
C ILE A 26 -23.05 1.36 2.86
N THR A 27 -23.27 0.39 3.74
CA THR A 27 -22.23 -0.14 4.60
C THR A 27 -21.24 -0.81 3.65
N ARG A 28 -20.33 0.00 3.10
CA ARG A 28 -19.22 -0.49 2.31
C ARG A 28 -18.43 -1.33 3.30
N GLN A 29 -18.53 -2.65 3.19
CA GLN A 29 -17.70 -3.56 3.94
C GLN A 29 -16.27 -3.27 3.48
N LEU A 30 -15.58 -2.42 4.24
CA LEU A 30 -14.17 -2.17 4.04
C LEU A 30 -13.49 -3.45 4.50
N ASP A 31 -12.88 -4.16 3.56
CA ASP A 31 -12.02 -5.27 3.94
C ASP A 31 -11.00 -4.76 4.95
N PRO A 32 -10.83 -5.44 6.09
CA PRO A 32 -9.87 -5.02 7.10
C PRO A 32 -8.48 -4.96 6.48
N GLU A 33 -7.73 -3.91 6.81
CA GLU A 33 -6.35 -3.74 6.35
C GLU A 33 -5.52 -4.97 6.76
N PRO A 34 -4.71 -5.55 5.85
CA PRO A 34 -3.95 -6.73 6.18
C PRO A 34 -2.90 -6.40 7.26
N THR A 35 -2.90 -7.19 8.33
CA THR A 35 -1.82 -7.14 9.34
C THR A 35 -0.51 -7.53 8.67
N VAL A 36 0.49 -6.65 8.76
CA VAL A 36 1.82 -6.88 8.16
C VAL A 36 2.66 -7.67 9.14
N THR A 37 2.95 -8.93 8.81
CA THR A 37 3.72 -9.84 9.67
C THR A 37 5.02 -10.31 9.05
N SER A 38 5.16 -10.21 7.72
CA SER A 38 6.36 -10.68 7.02
C SER A 38 7.58 -9.79 7.28
N ALA A 39 8.68 -10.40 7.76
CA ALA A 39 9.95 -9.73 7.94
C ALA A 39 10.48 -9.09 6.65
N GLY A 40 10.31 -9.77 5.50
CA GLY A 40 10.71 -9.24 4.19
C GLY A 40 9.95 -7.98 3.79
N ILE A 41 8.65 -7.90 4.08
CA ILE A 41 7.83 -6.72 3.80
C ILE A 41 8.19 -5.56 4.73
N LEU A 42 8.46 -5.84 6.00
CA LEU A 42 8.93 -4.82 6.96
C LEU A 42 10.31 -4.28 6.56
N ALA A 43 11.24 -5.16 6.19
CA ALA A 43 12.54 -4.76 5.67
C ALA A 43 12.41 -3.96 4.36
N PHE A 44 11.54 -4.37 3.44
CA PHE A 44 11.30 -3.61 2.21
C PHE A 44 10.76 -2.20 2.50
N ARG A 45 9.85 -2.06 3.47
CA ARG A 45 9.37 -0.75 3.92
C ARG A 45 10.51 0.14 4.38
N ASP A 46 11.33 -0.40 5.28
CA ASP A 46 12.36 0.38 5.95
C ASP A 46 13.55 0.69 5.04
N ILE A 47 13.90 -0.25 4.17
CA ILE A 47 15.05 -0.15 3.29
C ILE A 47 14.69 0.51 1.96
N CYS A 48 13.63 0.08 1.28
CA CYS A 48 13.30 0.55 -0.07
C CYS A 48 12.34 1.74 -0.07
N LEU A 49 11.20 1.63 0.60
CA LEU A 49 10.17 2.68 0.54
C LEU A 49 10.61 3.98 1.24
N LYS A 50 11.23 3.88 2.42
CA LYS A 50 11.72 5.07 3.15
C LYS A 50 12.95 5.73 2.53
N SER A 51 13.71 5.02 1.69
CA SER A 51 14.92 5.56 1.05
C SER A 51 14.70 5.99 -0.40
N ALA A 52 13.53 5.69 -0.97
CA ALA A 52 13.08 6.24 -2.24
C ALA A 52 13.04 7.79 -2.17
N PRO A 53 13.22 8.49 -3.31
CA PRO A 53 13.35 7.95 -4.67
C PRO A 53 14.78 7.59 -5.09
N SER A 54 15.79 7.91 -4.27
CA SER A 54 17.22 7.73 -4.64
C SER A 54 17.84 6.43 -4.15
N PHE A 55 17.26 5.84 -3.10
CA PHE A 55 17.78 4.69 -2.35
C PHE A 55 19.09 4.96 -1.59
N ASN A 56 19.46 6.23 -1.36
CA ASN A 56 20.71 6.59 -0.68
C ASN A 56 20.76 6.11 0.78
N GLY A 57 19.62 6.10 1.47
CA GLY A 57 19.51 5.63 2.86
C GLY A 57 19.44 4.11 3.03
N ALA A 58 19.32 3.35 1.94
CA ALA A 58 19.03 1.91 2.00
C ALA A 58 20.12 1.12 2.73
N ALA A 59 21.39 1.44 2.51
CA ALA A 59 22.51 0.75 3.17
C ALA A 59 22.51 0.96 4.69
N THR A 60 22.16 2.17 5.15
CA THR A 60 22.05 2.47 6.58
C THR A 60 20.86 1.74 7.19
N ALA A 61 19.69 1.78 6.53
CA ALA A 61 18.49 1.10 7.00
C ALA A 61 18.66 -0.43 7.05
N ALA A 62 19.39 -1.02 6.10
CA ALA A 62 19.63 -2.46 6.05
C ALA A 62 20.34 -3.00 7.32
N ARG A 63 21.14 -2.17 7.99
CA ARG A 63 21.82 -2.53 9.25
C ARG A 63 20.83 -2.78 10.39
N GLU A 64 19.70 -2.11 10.40
CA GLU A 64 18.62 -2.34 11.39
C GLU A 64 17.97 -3.72 11.23
N HIS A 65 18.18 -4.36 10.08
CA HIS A 65 17.73 -5.72 9.77
C HIS A 65 18.88 -6.76 9.80
N GLY A 66 20.02 -6.41 10.40
CA GLY A 66 21.15 -7.33 10.56
C GLY A 66 22.00 -7.51 9.30
N ILE A 67 21.80 -6.70 8.26
CA ILE A 67 22.63 -6.70 7.05
C ILE A 67 23.79 -5.72 7.26
N GLY A 68 25.00 -6.24 7.50
CA GLY A 68 26.16 -5.45 7.90
C GLY A 68 26.61 -4.42 6.85
N GLU A 69 27.09 -4.89 5.70
CA GLU A 69 27.52 -4.06 4.58
C GLU A 69 26.90 -4.51 3.26
N LEU A 70 26.68 -3.54 2.36
CA LEU A 70 26.27 -3.81 0.98
C LEU A 70 27.50 -3.73 0.08
N ASN A 71 27.93 -4.88 -0.41
CA ASN A 71 29.09 -5.01 -1.29
C ASN A 71 28.68 -4.68 -2.73
N ASP A 72 29.56 -4.01 -3.47
CA ASP A 72 29.35 -3.75 -4.89
C ASP A 72 29.57 -5.04 -5.70
N ALA A 73 28.55 -5.46 -6.45
CA ALA A 73 28.59 -6.61 -7.34
C ALA A 73 28.74 -6.21 -8.83
N GLY A 74 29.04 -4.95 -9.11
CA GLY A 74 29.24 -4.39 -10.45
C GLY A 74 27.97 -3.94 -11.16
N PHE A 75 26.79 -4.45 -10.77
CA PHE A 75 25.48 -4.04 -11.31
C PHE A 75 24.53 -3.49 -10.23
N ALA A 76 24.77 -3.82 -8.96
CA ALA A 76 24.05 -3.35 -7.80
C ALA A 76 24.90 -3.56 -6.54
N ARG A 77 24.56 -2.86 -5.46
CA ARG A 77 25.10 -3.17 -4.13
C ARG A 77 24.20 -4.20 -3.46
N MET A 78 24.79 -5.25 -2.89
CA MET A 78 24.06 -6.37 -2.32
C MET A 78 24.59 -6.76 -0.95
N GLY A 79 23.70 -7.24 -0.09
CA GLY A 79 24.07 -7.76 1.22
C GLY A 79 23.01 -8.73 1.74
N MET A 80 23.42 -9.57 2.68
CA MET A 80 22.53 -10.47 3.42
C MET A 80 22.79 -10.36 4.91
N ASN A 81 21.80 -10.73 5.72
CA ASN A 81 22.00 -10.95 7.15
C ASN A 81 22.83 -12.22 7.39
N GLN A 82 23.29 -12.41 8.63
CA GLN A 82 24.25 -13.47 8.99
C GLN A 82 23.74 -14.89 8.71
N ASP A 83 22.44 -15.12 8.89
CA ASP A 83 21.77 -16.41 8.66
C ASP A 83 21.25 -16.55 7.22
N GLN A 84 21.50 -15.57 6.34
CA GLN A 84 21.13 -15.57 4.92
C GLN A 84 19.63 -15.73 4.65
N THR A 85 18.80 -15.29 5.60
CA THR A 85 17.33 -15.34 5.49
C THR A 85 16.71 -14.03 4.98
N LEU A 86 17.50 -12.97 4.91
CA LEU A 86 17.10 -11.67 4.39
C LEU A 86 18.22 -11.07 3.54
N GLY A 87 17.92 -10.82 2.28
CA GLY A 87 18.81 -10.15 1.34
C GLY A 87 18.28 -8.80 0.90
N VAL A 88 19.19 -7.92 0.49
CA VAL A 88 18.86 -6.66 -0.16
C VAL A 88 19.75 -6.47 -1.40
N GLN A 89 19.15 -5.95 -2.46
CA GLN A 89 19.82 -5.46 -3.66
C GLN A 89 19.43 -3.99 -3.89
N VAL A 90 20.41 -3.11 -4.10
CA VAL A 90 20.19 -1.69 -4.33
C VAL A 90 21.00 -1.21 -5.52
N ARG A 91 20.31 -0.70 -6.53
CA ARG A 91 20.88 0.10 -7.62
C ARG A 91 20.40 1.54 -7.46
N ALA A 92 21.32 2.43 -7.10
CA ALA A 92 21.01 3.82 -6.80
C ALA A 92 20.16 4.47 -7.90
N ASN A 93 19.12 5.20 -7.49
CA ASN A 93 18.15 5.88 -8.36
C ASN A 93 17.39 4.98 -9.35
N GLN A 94 17.50 3.65 -9.28
CA GLN A 94 16.94 2.73 -10.26
C GLN A 94 16.10 1.63 -9.61
N GLU A 95 16.66 0.88 -8.65
CA GLU A 95 16.02 -0.32 -8.15
C GLU A 95 16.38 -0.57 -6.68
N CYS A 96 15.41 -1.05 -5.91
CA CYS A 96 15.64 -1.62 -4.60
C CYS A 96 14.80 -2.89 -4.45
N ALA A 97 15.43 -3.98 -4.01
CA ALA A 97 14.76 -5.25 -3.80
C ALA A 97 15.16 -5.85 -2.46
N VAL A 98 14.20 -6.54 -1.84
CA VAL A 98 14.40 -7.34 -0.63
C VAL A 98 13.98 -8.78 -0.92
N THR A 99 14.80 -9.74 -0.50
CA THR A 99 14.56 -11.16 -0.72
C THR A 99 14.53 -11.93 0.60
N THR A 100 13.69 -12.97 0.67
CA THR A 100 13.65 -13.94 1.77
C THR A 100 13.48 -15.36 1.21
N PRO A 101 13.68 -16.41 2.01
CA PRO A 101 13.14 -17.73 1.71
C PRO A 101 11.62 -17.71 1.47
N ASN A 102 11.11 -18.78 0.88
CA ASN A 102 9.67 -18.97 0.64
C ASN A 102 8.88 -18.90 1.94
N GLN A 103 7.74 -18.24 1.90
CA GLN A 103 6.81 -18.15 3.02
C GLN A 103 5.47 -18.75 2.62
N ASN A 104 4.93 -19.68 3.41
CA ASN A 104 3.61 -20.28 3.13
C ASN A 104 2.47 -19.36 3.59
N ASP A 105 2.44 -18.15 3.05
CA ASP A 105 1.40 -17.14 3.29
C ASP A 105 0.90 -16.62 1.94
N SER A 106 -0.40 -16.76 1.67
CA SER A 106 -1.03 -16.31 0.43
C SER A 106 -1.37 -14.82 0.44
N SER A 107 -1.32 -14.17 1.61
CA SER A 107 -1.65 -12.76 1.81
C SER A 107 -0.47 -11.81 1.58
N LEU A 108 0.76 -12.32 1.38
CA LEU A 108 1.98 -11.53 1.25
C LEU A 108 1.90 -10.43 0.19
N THR A 109 1.37 -10.74 -1.00
CA THR A 109 1.20 -9.72 -2.05
C THR A 109 0.28 -8.59 -1.59
N ARG A 110 -0.80 -8.91 -0.87
CA ARG A 110 -1.74 -7.92 -0.35
C ARG A 110 -1.13 -7.08 0.76
N GLN A 111 -0.39 -7.71 1.69
CA GLN A 111 0.38 -7.01 2.71
C GLN A 111 1.40 -6.05 2.07
N PHE A 112 2.13 -6.53 1.07
CA PHE A 112 3.14 -5.76 0.34
C PHE A 112 2.56 -4.50 -0.32
N LEU A 113 1.47 -4.66 -1.09
CA LEU A 113 0.81 -3.55 -1.77
C LEU A 113 0.12 -2.60 -0.80
N SER A 114 -0.43 -3.10 0.31
CA SER A 114 -0.99 -2.27 1.38
C SER A 114 0.08 -1.39 2.03
N VAL A 115 1.26 -1.95 2.33
CA VAL A 115 2.40 -1.20 2.87
C VAL A 115 2.90 -0.16 1.89
N ALA A 116 3.09 -0.54 0.63
CA ALA A 116 3.56 0.38 -0.41
C ALA A 116 2.58 1.53 -0.67
N GLY A 117 1.27 1.24 -0.62
CA GLY A 117 0.21 2.25 -0.76
C GLY A 117 0.31 3.40 0.25
N LYS A 118 0.84 3.16 1.44
CA LYS A 118 1.03 4.19 2.48
C LYS A 118 2.09 5.24 2.13
N PHE A 119 2.99 4.91 1.21
CA PHE A 119 4.05 5.81 0.74
C PHE A 119 3.70 6.49 -0.57
N SER A 120 2.62 6.07 -1.23
CA SER A 120 2.25 6.56 -2.55
C SER A 120 1.48 7.87 -2.49
N SER A 121 1.81 8.80 -3.39
CA SER A 121 0.98 9.97 -3.66
C SER A 121 -0.18 9.68 -4.62
N THR A 122 -0.26 8.47 -5.17
CA THR A 122 -1.35 8.01 -6.06
C THR A 122 -1.91 6.67 -5.57
N PRO A 123 -3.18 6.33 -5.86
CA PRO A 123 -3.70 4.99 -5.55
C PRO A 123 -2.80 3.89 -6.13
N VAL A 124 -2.53 2.86 -5.31
CA VAL A 124 -1.76 1.67 -5.72
C VAL A 124 -2.74 0.53 -6.02
N GLU A 125 -2.61 -0.06 -7.20
CA GLU A 125 -3.39 -1.21 -7.62
C GLU A 125 -3.15 -2.42 -6.71
N GLN A 126 -4.18 -3.27 -6.56
CA GLN A 126 -4.13 -4.46 -5.69
C GLN A 126 -3.66 -5.72 -6.42
N SER A 127 -3.12 -5.56 -7.64
CA SER A 127 -2.55 -6.60 -8.47
C SER A 127 -1.16 -6.21 -8.96
N LEU A 128 -0.30 -7.19 -9.19
CA LEU A 128 1.05 -6.97 -9.66
C LEU A 128 1.18 -7.19 -11.18
N PRO A 129 2.08 -6.48 -11.86
CA PRO A 129 2.88 -5.37 -11.33
C PRO A 129 2.02 -4.15 -11.00
N ALA A 130 2.35 -3.42 -9.92
CA ALA A 130 1.60 -2.24 -9.48
C ALA A 130 2.42 -0.96 -9.63
N LYS A 131 1.78 0.17 -9.92
CA LYS A 131 2.44 1.48 -9.94
C LYS A 131 2.34 2.17 -8.59
N LEU A 132 3.43 2.82 -8.20
CA LEU A 132 3.60 3.60 -6.97
C LEU A 132 4.26 4.93 -7.33
N THR A 133 3.79 6.04 -6.78
CA THR A 133 4.41 7.37 -6.97
C THR A 133 4.97 7.88 -5.65
N ILE A 134 6.29 8.09 -5.57
CA ILE A 134 6.96 8.71 -4.40
C ILE A 134 7.74 9.92 -4.88
N ASP A 135 7.52 11.09 -4.26
CA ASP A 135 8.19 12.35 -4.60
C ASP A 135 8.16 12.68 -6.10
N GLY A 136 7.00 12.43 -6.73
CA GLY A 136 6.77 12.65 -8.16
C GLY A 136 7.53 11.68 -9.08
N LYS A 137 8.17 10.64 -8.55
CA LYS A 137 8.80 9.55 -9.32
C LYS A 137 7.92 8.31 -9.30
N VAL A 138 7.74 7.72 -10.46
CA VAL A 138 6.93 6.50 -10.63
C VAL A 138 7.82 5.28 -10.51
N PHE A 139 7.34 4.28 -9.79
CA PHE A 139 7.97 2.99 -9.61
C PHE A 139 6.98 1.87 -9.95
N LEU A 140 7.51 0.76 -10.44
CA LEU A 140 6.85 -0.52 -10.61
C LEU A 140 7.20 -1.41 -9.42
N LEU A 141 6.16 -1.91 -8.76
CA LEU A 141 6.24 -2.91 -7.71
C LEU A 141 6.06 -4.28 -8.32
N MET A 142 6.93 -5.22 -7.95
CA MET A 142 6.84 -6.62 -8.34
C MET A 142 7.05 -7.50 -7.10
N HIS A 143 6.45 -8.69 -7.13
CA HIS A 143 6.64 -9.73 -6.12
C HIS A 143 6.80 -11.07 -6.83
N ASP A 144 7.99 -11.66 -6.79
CA ASP A 144 8.23 -13.02 -7.28
C ASP A 144 8.27 -13.99 -6.10
N ARG A 145 7.69 -15.17 -6.28
CA ARG A 145 7.58 -16.23 -5.28
C ARG A 145 8.30 -17.53 -5.70
N ARG A 146 9.05 -17.49 -6.80
CA ARG A 146 9.76 -18.64 -7.36
C ARG A 146 11.18 -18.71 -6.79
N GLY A 147 11.40 -19.62 -5.83
CA GLY A 147 12.71 -19.84 -5.21
C GLY A 147 13.02 -18.92 -4.02
N GLY A 148 12.03 -18.22 -3.51
CA GLY A 148 12.07 -17.26 -2.41
C GLY A 148 10.91 -16.27 -2.56
N GLU A 149 10.77 -15.35 -1.62
CA GLU A 149 9.96 -14.15 -1.82
C GLU A 149 10.90 -13.00 -2.23
N ALA A 150 10.60 -12.33 -3.33
CA ALA A 150 11.37 -11.18 -3.83
C ALA A 150 10.44 -9.99 -4.02
N TYR A 151 10.57 -8.98 -3.16
CA TYR A 151 9.83 -7.71 -3.23
C TYR A 151 10.70 -6.68 -3.94
N VAL A 152 10.25 -6.17 -5.09
CA VAL A 152 11.06 -5.30 -5.96
C VAL A 152 10.36 -3.97 -6.18
N MET A 153 11.13 -2.89 -6.11
CA MET A 153 10.77 -1.54 -6.51
C MET A 153 11.69 -1.09 -7.64
N LEU A 154 11.17 -0.97 -8.85
CA LEU A 154 11.91 -0.54 -10.02
C LEU A 154 11.41 0.83 -10.49
N LYS A 155 12.29 1.80 -10.66
CA LYS A 155 11.92 3.11 -11.20
C LYS A 155 11.43 2.96 -12.64
N ALA A 156 10.25 3.50 -12.91
CA ALA A 156 9.72 3.54 -14.27
C ALA A 156 10.61 4.45 -15.14
N PRO A 157 10.77 4.10 -16.43
CA PRO A 157 11.53 4.91 -17.39
C PRO A 157 10.97 6.32 -17.58
#